data_AF-A0A3D3GCR5-F1
#
_entry.id   AF-A0A3D3GCR5-F1
#
_cell.length_a   1.000
_cell.length_b   1.000
_cell.length_c   1.000
_cell.angle_alpha   90.00
_cell.angle_beta   90.00
_cell.angle_gamma   90.00
#
_symmetry.space_group_name_H-M   'P 1'
#
loop_
_entity.id
_entity.type
_entity.pdbx_description
1 polymer ?
#
loop_
_entity_poly.entity_id
_entity_poly.type
_entity_poly.pdbx_seq_one_letter_code
_entity_poly.pdbx_strand_id
1 'polypeptide(L)' 'MHLIHWLMRFFPYWAIPAAFILGELALHFRRKKSAVEWFCWGMVLLLIILIVLWVAMRGDLHSDQWVKSAF' A
#
# COMPACT_ATOMS: atom_id res chain seq x y z
N MET A 1 -3.55 11.39 -18.17
CA MET A 1 -2.49 11.76 -17.20
C MET A 1 -3.02 12.25 -15.85
N HIS A 2 -4.07 13.10 -15.79
CA HIS A 2 -4.61 13.61 -14.51
C HIS A 2 -5.21 12.56 -13.56
N LEU A 3 -5.89 11.54 -14.10
CA LEU A 3 -6.54 10.50 -13.29
C LEU A 3 -5.53 9.61 -12.55
N ILE A 4 -4.41 9.30 -13.21
CA ILE A 4 -3.29 8.54 -12.64
C ILE A 4 -2.62 9.32 -11.49
N HIS A 5 -2.45 10.63 -11.64
CA HIS A 5 -1.92 11.50 -10.58
C HIS A 5 -2.87 11.58 -9.37
N TRP A 6 -4.18 11.64 -9.62
CA TRP A 6 -5.18 11.60 -8.56
C TRP A 6 -5.17 10.27 -7.81
N LEU A 7 -5.16 9.14 -8.53
CA LEU A 7 -5.08 7.81 -7.92
C LEU A 7 -3.83 7.66 -7.05
N MET A 8 -2.65 8.07 -7.55
CA MET A 8 -1.41 8.01 -6.78
C MET A 8 -1.43 8.87 -5.52
N ARG A 9 -2.21 9.95 -5.48
CA ARG A 9 -2.28 10.84 -4.31
C ARG A 9 -3.18 10.28 -3.22
N PHE A 10 -4.25 9.57 -3.60
CA PHE A 10 -5.22 8.97 -2.68
C PHE A 10 -4.91 7.52 -2.30
N PHE A 11 -4.06 6.84 -3.07
CA PHE A 11 -3.69 5.44 -2.87
C PHE A 11 -3.32 5.05 -1.42
N PRO A 12 -2.45 5.77 -0.68
CA PRO A 12 -2.05 5.33 0.66
C PRO A 12 -3.17 5.51 1.68
N TYR A 13 -3.99 6.55 1.53
CA TYR A 13 -5.06 6.87 2.46
C TYR A 13 -6.14 5.79 2.48
N TRP A 14 -6.40 5.15 1.34
CA TRP A 14 -7.36 4.04 1.24
C TRP A 14 -6.70 2.66 1.45
N ALA A 15 -5.41 2.52 1.15
CA ALA A 15 -4.67 1.27 1.34
C ALA A 15 -4.54 0.87 2.83
N ILE A 16 -4.41 1.85 3.73
CA ILE A 16 -4.32 1.59 5.19
C ILE A 16 -5.62 0.96 5.73
N PRO A 17 -6.82 1.57 5.58
CA PRO A 17 -8.06 0.95 6.06
C PRO A 17 -8.36 -0.37 5.33
N ALA A 18 -8.02 -0.50 4.04
CA ALA A 18 -8.16 -1.76 3.31
C ALA A 18 -7.28 -2.87 3.91
N ALA A 19 -6.04 -2.57 4.30
CA ALA A 19 -5.14 -3.54 4.94
C ALA A 19 -5.67 -3.99 6.32
N PHE A 20 -6.24 -3.07 7.11
CA PHE A 20 -6.88 -3.42 8.38
C PHE A 20 -8.09 -4.34 8.20
N ILE A 21 -8.99 -4.01 7.27
CA ILE A 21 -10.17 -4.84 6.98
C ILE A 21 -9.76 -6.23 6.50
N LEU A 22 -8.79 -6.32 5.58
CA LEU A 22 -8.29 -7.60 5.07
C LEU A 22 -7.56 -8.41 6.16
N GLY A 23 -6.84 -7.74 7.07
CA GLY A 23 -6.21 -8.37 8.22
C GLY A 23 -7.23 -8.96 9.19
N GLU A 24 -8.29 -8.24 9.52
CA GLU A 24 -9.40 -8.76 10.32
C GLU A 24 -10.11 -9.92 9.63
N LEU A 25 -10.34 -9.81 8.31
CA LEU A 25 -10.94 -10.89 7.52
C LEU A 25 -10.07 -12.15 7.54
N ALA A 26 -8.75 -11.99 7.39
CA ALA A 26 -7.79 -13.09 7.47
C ALA A 26 -7.82 -13.77 8.85
N LEU A 27 -7.88 -12.99 9.93
CA LEU A 27 -8.02 -13.51 11.30
C LEU A 27 -9.35 -14.22 11.53
N HIS A 28 -10.44 -13.74 10.92
CA HIS A 28 -11.73 -14.41 10.96
C HIS A 28 -11.68 -15.78 10.26
N PHE A 29 -11.06 -15.85 9.09
CA PHE A 29 -10.91 -17.09 8.32
C PHE A 29 -9.82 -18.04 8.84
N ARG A 30 -8.91 -17.56 9.71
CA ARG A 30 -7.86 -18.36 10.36
C ARG A 30 -8.39 -19.59 11.10
N ARG A 31 -9.58 -19.49 11.69
CA ARG A 31 -10.22 -20.62 12.39
C ARG A 31 -10.66 -21.73 11.44
N LYS A 32 -10.85 -21.44 10.15
CA LYS A 32 -11.30 -22.41 9.14
C LYS A 32 -10.18 -22.98 8.28
N LYS A 33 -8.91 -22.54 8.46
CA LYS A 33 -7.75 -22.92 7.61
C LYS A 33 -8.09 -22.94 6.12
N SER A 34 -8.86 -21.94 5.68
CA SER A 34 -9.38 -21.89 4.32
C SER A 34 -8.32 -21.30 3.38
N ALA A 35 -8.31 -21.68 2.10
CA ALA A 35 -7.49 -21.03 1.08
C ALA A 35 -7.72 -19.51 1.02
N VAL A 36 -8.89 -19.06 1.47
CA VAL A 36 -9.26 -17.64 1.60
C VAL A 36 -8.39 -16.90 2.62
N GLU A 37 -7.90 -17.57 3.68
CA GLU A 37 -6.97 -16.99 4.65
C GLU A 37 -5.65 -16.59 3.97
N TRP A 38 -5.06 -17.52 3.20
CA TRP A 38 -3.82 -17.27 2.46
C TRP A 38 -3.99 -16.17 1.42
N PHE A 39 -5.14 -16.13 0.74
CA PHE A 39 -5.46 -15.06 -0.20
C PHE A 39 -5.56 -13.69 0.50
N CYS A 40 -6.25 -13.62 1.64
CA CYS A 40 -6.39 -12.36 2.40
C CYS A 40 -5.04 -11.88 2.93
N TRP A 41 -4.22 -12.78 3.51
CA TRP A 41 -2.86 -12.44 3.94
C TRP A 41 -1.96 -12.00 2.78
N GLY A 42 -2.08 -12.65 1.62
CA GLY A 42 -1.39 -12.25 0.40
C GLY A 42 -1.76 -10.83 -0.04
N MET A 43 -3.04 -10.46 0.05
CA MET A 43 -3.50 -9.11 -0.27
C MET A 43 -3.03 -8.06 0.74
N VAL A 44 -2.99 -8.38 2.03
CA VAL A 44 -2.39 -7.51 3.06
C VAL A 44 -0.92 -7.26 2.76
N LEU A 45 -0.16 -8.32 2.47
CA LEU A 45 1.27 -8.21 2.15
C LEU A 45 1.50 -7.37 0.88
N LEU A 46 0.69 -7.58 -0.17
CA LEU A 46 0.73 -6.80 -1.39
C LEU A 46 0.50 -5.30 -1.11
N LEU A 47 -0.51 -4.96 -0.31
CA LEU A 47 -0.80 -3.58 0.08
C LEU A 47 0.38 -2.94 0.83
N ILE A 48 1.01 -3.68 1.76
CA ILE A 48 2.19 -3.20 2.48
C ILE A 48 3.33 -2.93 1.49
N ILE A 49 3.62 -3.86 0.58
CA ILE A 49 4.66 -3.68 -0.44
C ILE A 49 4.37 -2.45 -1.30
N LEU A 50 3.13 -2.28 -1.75
CA LEU A 50 2.74 -1.12 -2.57
C LEU A 50 2.86 0.19 -1.79
N ILE A 51 2.52 0.21 -0.49
CA ILE A 51 2.73 1.39 0.36
C ILE A 51 4.22 1.70 0.48
N VAL A 52 5.06 0.71 0.76
CA VAL A 52 6.52 0.88 0.86
C VAL A 52 7.10 1.37 -0.45
N LEU A 53 6.72 0.75 -1.58
CA LEU A 53 7.18 1.13 -2.91
C LEU A 53 6.74 2.55 -3.26
N TRP A 54 5.51 2.92 -2.90
CA TRP A 54 5.00 4.27 -3.09
C TRP A 54 5.76 5.29 -2.23
N VAL A 55 6.08 4.97 -0.98
CA VAL A 55 6.90 5.84 -0.12
C VAL A 55 8.30 5.97 -0.68
N ALA A 56 8.91 4.87 -1.14
CA ALA A 56 10.24 4.89 -1.76
C ALA A 56 10.28 5.74 -3.04
N MET A 57 9.31 5.56 -3.94
CA MET A 57 9.22 6.33 -5.19
C MET A 57 8.78 7.78 -4.96
N ARG A 58 7.96 8.06 -3.96
CA ARG A 58 7.65 9.44 -3.55
C ARG A 58 8.83 10.10 -2.83
N GLY A 59 9.62 9.32 -2.10
CA GLY A 59 10.89 9.73 -1.53
C GLY A 59 11.90 10.10 -2.61
N ASP A 60 11.95 9.32 -3.70
CA ASP A 60 12.76 9.60 -4.88
C ASP A 60 12.36 10.92 -5.57
N LEU A 61 11.05 11.19 -5.69
CA LEU A 61 10.53 12.50 -6.16
C LEU A 61 10.96 13.69 -5.27
N HIS A 62 11.13 13.50 -3.96
CA HIS A 62 11.63 14.55 -3.07
C HIS A 62 13.16 14.60 -3.00
N SER A 63 13.85 13.48 -3.22
CA SER A 63 15.31 13.41 -3.37
C SER A 63 15.78 14.35 -4.49
N ASP A 64 15.09 14.31 -5.63
CA ASP A 64 15.40 15.14 -6.79
C ASP A 64 15.18 16.65 -6.53
N GLN A 65 14.21 17.00 -5.66
CA GLN A 65 14.01 18.38 -5.18
C GLN A 65 15.07 18.80 -4.15
N TRP A 66 15.47 17.90 -3.26
CA TRP A 66 16.49 18.15 -2.24
C TRP A 66 17.86 18.41 -2.88
N VAL A 67 18.25 17.61 -3.87
CA VAL A 67 19.48 17.80 -4.63
C VAL A 67 19.45 19.12 -5.42
N LYS A 68 18.31 19.47 -6.05
CA LYS A 68 18.16 20.75 -6.76
C LYS A 68 18.10 21.98 -5.84
N SER A 69 17.72 21.81 -4.58
CA SER A 69 17.75 22.91 -3.58
C SER A 69 19.09 23.07 -2.88
N ALA A 70 20.01 22.12 -3.06
CA ALA A 70 21.35 22.13 -2.46
C ALA A 70 22.43 22.77 -3.38
N PHE A 71 22.08 23.11 -4.62
CA PHE A 71 22.91 23.85 -5.58
C PHE A 71 22.22 25.16 -5.97
#